data_AF-A0A248KGJ4-F1
#
_entry.id   AF-A0A248KGJ4-F1
#
_cell.length_a   1.000
_cell.length_b   1.000
_cell.length_c   1.000
_cell.angle_alpha   90.00
_cell.angle_beta   90.00
_cell.angle_gamma   90.00
#
_symmetry.space_group_name_H-M   'P 1'
#
loop_
_entity.id
_entity.type
_entity.pdbx_description
1 polymer ?
#
loop_
_entity_poly.entity_id
_entity_poly.type
_entity_poly.pdbx_seq_one_letter_code
_entity_poly.pdbx_strand_id
1 'polypeptide(L)'
;MGTRNHPAEKANPQYANADTRTGRGTPPAGQPFESPAPSCCSRGQGRFRLQVLANYHGACCITGLVDGVEAAHIVPHRETANQHPNNGLPLIKALHAAFDSGFFSINPAALRVVVREDARGWLNIDGKQIDDGGIWQIDRIALAKHYEAFMKAQSQSGIGNSQSNN
;
A
#
# COMPACT_ATOMS: atom_id res chain seq x y z
N MET A 1 -33.77 64.87 27.49
CA MET A 1 -34.26 65.38 26.18
C MET A 1 -33.30 64.89 25.10
N GLY A 2 -33.81 64.38 23.98
CA GLY A 2 -32.99 63.92 22.85
C GLY A 2 -33.04 62.40 22.65
N THR A 3 -34.15 61.84 22.19
CA THR A 3 -34.41 61.50 20.76
C THR A 3 -33.61 60.27 20.32
N ARG A 4 -34.25 59.10 20.20
CA ARG A 4 -35.03 58.63 19.03
C ARG A 4 -34.19 57.64 18.23
N ASN A 5 -34.74 56.43 18.06
CA ASN A 5 -34.96 55.74 16.77
C ASN A 5 -34.62 54.25 16.82
N HIS A 6 -35.69 53.45 16.80
CA HIS A 6 -35.82 52.20 16.04
C HIS A 6 -35.54 52.44 14.53
N PRO A 7 -35.50 51.44 13.63
CA PRO A 7 -35.13 50.02 13.73
C PRO A 7 -34.31 49.53 12.50
N ALA A 8 -34.11 48.21 12.45
CA ALA A 8 -34.04 47.36 11.25
C ALA A 8 -32.77 47.38 10.38
N GLU A 9 -32.04 46.26 10.39
CA GLU A 9 -31.77 45.54 9.15
C GLU A 9 -31.78 44.03 9.40
N LYS A 10 -32.64 43.32 8.67
CA LYS A 10 -32.69 41.87 8.64
C LYS A 10 -31.66 41.38 7.61
N ALA A 11 -30.76 40.50 8.02
CA ALA A 11 -30.02 39.60 7.14
C ALA A 11 -29.97 38.22 7.84
N ASN A 12 -30.94 37.36 7.58
CA ASN A 12 -30.93 36.25 6.61
C ASN A 12 -29.97 35.09 7.00
N PRO A 13 -30.51 33.91 7.38
CA PRO A 13 -29.75 32.77 7.86
C PRO A 13 -29.43 31.80 6.71
N GLN A 14 -28.25 31.87 6.09
CA GLN A 14 -27.90 30.88 5.07
C GLN A 14 -26.45 30.38 5.03
N TYR A 15 -25.63 30.63 6.05
CA TYR A 15 -24.24 30.12 6.04
C TYR A 15 -23.88 29.54 7.40
N ALA A 16 -24.26 28.27 7.57
CA ALA A 16 -23.79 27.43 8.64
C ALA A 16 -22.46 26.78 8.23
N ASN A 17 -21.36 27.14 8.90
CA ASN A 17 -20.20 26.27 9.00
C ASN A 17 -19.26 26.75 10.13
N ALA A 18 -18.92 25.78 10.96
CA ALA A 18 -18.09 25.89 12.14
C ALA A 18 -16.64 26.23 11.79
N ASP A 19 -16.02 27.15 12.54
CA ASP A 19 -14.61 27.01 12.93
C ASP A 19 -14.21 27.97 14.06
N THR A 20 -13.14 27.59 14.74
CA THR A 20 -12.23 28.35 15.61
C THR A 20 -12.60 28.52 17.10
N ARG A 21 -12.39 27.45 17.87
CA ARG A 21 -11.93 27.57 19.27
C ARG A 21 -10.47 27.14 19.39
N THR A 22 -9.57 28.05 19.05
CA THR A 22 -8.16 27.97 19.44
C THR A 22 -8.03 28.09 20.96
N GLY A 23 -7.68 26.98 21.61
CA GLY A 23 -7.20 26.96 22.99
C GLY A 23 -5.87 26.22 23.04
N ARG A 24 -4.75 26.94 22.92
CA ARG A 24 -3.41 26.43 23.21
C ARG A 24 -3.24 26.38 24.73
N GLY A 25 -3.46 25.20 25.31
CA GLY A 25 -2.90 24.85 26.61
C GLY A 25 -1.51 24.23 26.41
N THR A 26 -0.47 24.82 26.98
CA THR A 26 0.84 24.20 27.13
C THR A 26 0.73 22.94 28.00
N PRO A 27 1.26 21.77 27.58
CA PRO A 27 1.28 20.58 28.44
C PRO A 27 2.39 20.70 29.51
N PRO A 28 2.17 20.19 30.73
CA PRO A 28 3.18 20.14 31.78
C PRO A 28 4.31 19.15 31.45
N ALA A 29 5.53 19.50 31.84
CA ALA A 29 6.73 18.70 31.65
C ALA A 29 6.69 17.40 32.49
N GLY A 30 6.91 16.24 31.86
CA GLY A 30 7.16 14.99 32.57
C GLY A 30 6.49 13.71 32.06
N GLN A 31 5.92 13.67 30.86
CA GLN A 31 5.35 12.42 30.31
C GLN A 31 6.25 11.85 29.19
N PRO A 32 6.51 10.52 29.15
CA PRO A 32 7.18 9.90 28.01
C PRO A 32 6.36 10.18 26.75
N PHE A 33 7.01 10.46 25.63
CA PHE A 33 6.30 10.64 24.36
C PHE A 33 5.60 9.32 24.00
N GLU A 34 4.30 9.23 24.23
CA GLU A 34 3.49 8.15 23.69
C GLU A 34 3.23 8.48 22.22
N SER A 35 3.92 7.75 21.33
CA SER A 35 3.65 7.72 19.89
C SER A 35 2.14 7.63 19.66
N PRO A 36 1.52 8.46 18.80
CA PRO A 36 0.09 8.40 18.57
C PRO A 36 -0.26 7.03 17.96
N ALA A 37 -0.92 6.18 18.75
CA ALA A 37 -1.49 4.94 18.26
C ALA A 37 -2.54 5.27 17.17
N PRO A 38 -2.52 4.58 16.01
CA PRO A 38 -3.44 4.88 14.94
C PRO A 38 -4.89 4.66 15.39
N SER A 39 -5.71 5.67 15.11
CA SER A 39 -7.11 5.78 15.50
C SER A 39 -7.93 4.51 15.19
N CYS A 40 -8.71 4.11 16.18
CA CYS A 40 -9.50 2.90 16.35
C CYS A 40 -10.65 2.61 15.34
N CYS A 41 -10.66 3.19 14.13
CA CYS A 41 -11.80 3.08 13.21
C CYS A 41 -11.42 2.78 11.75
N SER A 42 -10.77 1.63 11.48
CA SER A 42 -10.84 0.96 10.17
C SER A 42 -11.18 -0.52 10.38
N ARG A 43 -12.36 -0.74 10.97
CA ARG A 43 -12.90 -2.07 11.30
C ARG A 43 -13.20 -2.83 10.01
N GLY A 44 -12.37 -3.82 9.70
CA GLY A 44 -12.56 -4.76 8.59
C GLY A 44 -11.35 -4.84 7.66
N GLN A 45 -10.95 -3.73 7.04
CA GLN A 45 -9.86 -3.72 6.05
C GLN A 45 -8.45 -3.57 6.69
N GLY A 46 -8.37 -3.10 7.94
CA GLY A 46 -7.08 -2.88 8.61
C GLY A 46 -6.39 -4.14 9.14
N ARG A 47 -7.14 -5.21 9.47
CA ARG A 47 -6.56 -6.38 10.18
C ARG A 47 -5.58 -7.16 9.31
N PHE A 48 -5.95 -7.46 8.08
CA PHE A 48 -5.06 -8.11 7.12
C PHE A 48 -3.79 -7.30 6.90
N ARG A 49 -3.94 -5.99 6.62
CA ARG A 49 -2.81 -5.09 6.44
C ARG A 49 -1.88 -5.08 7.66
N LEU A 50 -2.43 -4.94 8.87
CA LEU A 50 -1.64 -4.95 10.10
C LEU A 50 -0.89 -6.27 10.30
N GLN A 51 -1.51 -7.41 10.01
CA GLN A 51 -0.88 -8.72 10.13
C GLN A 51 0.25 -8.93 9.12
N VAL A 52 0.05 -8.49 7.87
CA VAL A 52 1.07 -8.55 6.81
C VAL A 52 2.25 -7.64 7.16
N LEU A 53 2.00 -6.41 7.60
CA LEU A 53 3.08 -5.52 8.03
C LEU A 53 3.81 -6.07 9.26
N ALA A 54 3.08 -6.59 10.26
CA ALA A 54 3.70 -7.19 11.44
C ALA A 54 4.64 -8.36 11.10
N ASN A 55 4.33 -9.11 10.03
CA ASN A 55 5.15 -10.23 9.56
C ASN A 55 6.54 -9.81 9.05
N TYR A 56 6.69 -8.54 8.64
CA TYR A 56 7.93 -7.98 8.08
C TYR A 56 8.37 -6.71 8.84
N HIS A 57 8.07 -6.64 10.14
CA HIS A 57 8.48 -5.51 11.00
C HIS A 57 8.00 -4.13 10.51
N GLY A 58 6.94 -4.07 9.71
CA GLY A 58 6.40 -2.84 9.13
C GLY A 58 7.18 -2.31 7.92
N ALA A 59 8.14 -3.08 7.38
CA ALA A 59 8.95 -2.69 6.25
C ALA A 59 8.58 -3.45 4.97
N CYS A 60 8.92 -2.87 3.82
CA CYS A 60 8.79 -3.54 2.53
C CYS A 60 9.79 -4.70 2.42
N CYS A 61 9.33 -5.86 1.95
CA CYS A 61 10.16 -7.06 1.82
C CYS A 61 11.29 -6.97 0.77
N ILE A 62 11.26 -5.96 -0.13
CA ILE A 62 12.24 -5.79 -1.21
C ILE A 62 13.18 -4.61 -0.96
N THR A 63 12.63 -3.49 -0.48
CA THR A 63 13.39 -2.24 -0.30
C THR A 63 13.77 -1.96 1.14
N GLY A 64 13.10 -2.59 2.11
CA GLY A 64 13.26 -2.28 3.53
C GLY A 64 12.67 -0.93 3.95
N LEU A 65 12.00 -0.21 3.05
CA LEU A 65 11.35 1.06 3.37
C LEU A 65 10.12 0.81 4.23
N VAL A 66 9.90 1.68 5.23
CA VAL A 66 8.74 1.65 6.13
C VAL A 66 7.63 2.60 5.67
N ASP A 67 8.01 3.69 5.00
CA ASP A 67 7.07 4.70 4.51
C ASP A 67 6.39 4.26 3.22
N GLY A 68 5.07 4.45 3.16
CA GLY A 68 4.27 4.15 1.97
C GLY A 68 4.11 2.65 1.66
N VAL A 69 4.34 1.78 2.64
CA VAL A 69 4.14 0.32 2.54
C VAL A 69 2.65 -0.03 2.58
N GLU A 70 2.22 -0.84 1.62
CA GLU A 70 0.88 -1.38 1.48
C GLU A 70 0.92 -2.91 1.51
N ALA A 71 -0.19 -3.53 1.92
CA ALA A 71 -0.34 -4.97 1.87
C ALA A 71 -0.91 -5.37 0.49
N ALA A 72 -0.02 -5.80 -0.41
CA ALA A 72 -0.37 -6.30 -1.73
C ALA A 72 -0.83 -7.76 -1.61
N HIS A 73 -1.90 -8.14 -2.31
CA HIS A 73 -2.33 -9.53 -2.38
C HIS A 73 -1.57 -10.25 -3.50
N ILE A 74 -1.04 -11.44 -3.23
CA ILE A 74 -0.31 -12.22 -4.24
C ILE A 74 -1.28 -12.76 -5.29
N VAL A 75 -2.38 -13.36 -4.83
CA VAL A 75 -3.52 -13.76 -5.68
C VAL A 75 -4.73 -12.92 -5.30
N PRO A 76 -5.44 -12.31 -6.27
CA PRO A 76 -6.56 -11.43 -5.97
C PRO A 76 -7.67 -12.19 -5.22
N HIS A 77 -8.37 -11.46 -4.34
CA HIS A 77 -9.46 -11.99 -3.53
C HIS A 77 -10.57 -12.71 -4.34
N ARG A 78 -10.72 -12.37 -5.62
CA ARG A 78 -11.70 -13.01 -6.53
C ARG A 78 -11.41 -14.48 -6.82
N GLU A 79 -10.15 -14.91 -6.71
CA GLU A 79 -9.72 -16.29 -6.97
C GLU A 79 -9.52 -17.09 -5.69
N THR A 80 -9.23 -16.42 -4.59
CA THR A 80 -9.16 -17.05 -3.28
C THR A 80 -9.87 -16.13 -2.29
N ALA A 81 -10.89 -16.62 -1.59
CA ALA A 81 -11.50 -15.91 -0.45
C ALA A 81 -10.52 -15.83 0.75
N ASN A 82 -9.22 -15.99 0.49
CA ASN A 82 -8.16 -16.13 1.46
C ASN A 82 -7.66 -14.73 1.87
N GLN A 83 -8.16 -14.26 3.02
CA GLN A 83 -7.67 -13.06 3.69
C GLN A 83 -6.55 -13.38 4.70
N HIS A 84 -5.90 -14.54 4.59
CA HIS A 84 -4.78 -14.86 5.47
C HIS A 84 -3.53 -14.03 5.09
N PRO A 85 -2.74 -13.59 6.09
CA PRO A 85 -1.53 -12.79 5.87
C PRO A 85 -0.45 -13.50 5.05
N ASN A 86 -0.54 -14.83 4.87
CA ASN A 86 0.36 -15.59 3.99
C ASN A 86 0.17 -15.25 2.49
N ASN A 87 -1.01 -14.78 2.09
CA ASN A 87 -1.31 -14.32 0.73
C ASN A 87 -1.01 -12.81 0.56
N GLY A 88 -0.36 -12.19 1.55
CA GLY A 88 -0.02 -10.77 1.55
C GLY A 88 1.48 -10.52 1.53
N LEU A 89 1.91 -9.57 0.70
CA LEU A 89 3.28 -9.05 0.68
C LEU A 89 3.29 -7.56 1.01
N PRO A 90 4.17 -7.10 1.91
CA PRO A 90 4.34 -5.68 2.17
C PRO A 90 5.20 -5.07 1.06
N LEU A 91 4.55 -4.31 0.18
CA LEU A 91 5.18 -3.62 -0.93
C LEU A 91 4.91 -2.12 -0.82
N ILE A 92 5.90 -1.29 -1.14
CA ILE A 92 5.62 0.14 -1.33
C ILE A 92 4.65 0.33 -2.49
N LYS A 93 3.85 1.40 -2.47
CA LYS A 93 2.84 1.70 -3.51
C LYS A 93 3.34 1.57 -4.96
N ALA A 94 4.57 2.00 -5.23
CA ALA A 94 5.19 1.87 -6.56
C ALA A 94 5.46 0.41 -6.95
N LEU A 95 5.96 -0.40 -6.02
CA LEU A 95 6.20 -1.82 -6.24
C LEU A 95 4.89 -2.61 -6.29
N HIS A 96 3.89 -2.22 -5.51
CA HIS A 96 2.56 -2.81 -5.58
C HIS A 96 1.96 -2.64 -6.98
N ALA A 97 1.95 -1.41 -7.51
CA ALA A 97 1.48 -1.16 -8.87
C ALA A 97 2.31 -1.90 -9.93
N ALA A 98 3.63 -1.99 -9.74
CA ALA A 98 4.50 -2.69 -10.68
C ALA A 98 4.32 -4.22 -10.64
N PHE A 99 4.00 -4.78 -9.48
CA PHE A 99 3.68 -6.20 -9.28
C PHE A 99 2.36 -6.54 -9.97
N ASP A 100 1.31 -5.76 -9.70
CA ASP A 100 -0.02 -5.95 -10.30
C ASP A 100 0.01 -5.82 -11.83
N SER A 101 0.89 -4.97 -12.35
CA SER A 101 1.09 -4.78 -13.80
C SER A 101 1.98 -5.86 -14.44
N GLY A 102 2.54 -6.78 -13.66
CA GLY A 102 3.41 -7.85 -14.15
C GLY A 102 4.78 -7.37 -14.66
N PHE A 103 5.30 -6.24 -14.16
CA PHE A 103 6.67 -5.81 -14.46
C PHE A 103 7.73 -6.63 -13.73
N PHE A 104 7.37 -7.20 -12.58
CA PHE A 104 8.22 -8.15 -11.86
C PHE A 104 7.38 -9.19 -11.13
N SER A 105 8.02 -10.28 -10.75
CA SER A 105 7.44 -11.34 -9.93
C SER A 105 8.50 -11.92 -9.01
N ILE A 106 8.14 -12.85 -8.12
CA ILE A 106 9.08 -13.50 -7.22
C ILE A 106 9.06 -15.01 -7.48
N ASN A 107 10.23 -15.61 -7.56
CA ASN A 107 10.37 -17.06 -7.71
C ASN A 107 9.95 -17.77 -6.41
N PRO A 108 8.97 -18.70 -6.44
CA PRO A 108 8.47 -19.38 -5.25
C PRO A 108 9.46 -20.35 -4.60
N ALA A 109 10.42 -20.89 -5.35
CA ALA A 109 11.40 -21.84 -4.83
C ALA A 109 12.58 -21.11 -4.14
N ALA A 110 13.10 -20.08 -4.78
CA ALA A 110 14.29 -19.35 -4.31
C ALA A 110 13.96 -18.07 -3.52
N LEU A 111 12.69 -17.65 -3.49
CA LEU A 111 12.25 -16.34 -2.97
C LEU A 111 13.10 -15.18 -3.50
N ARG A 112 13.33 -15.21 -4.81
CA ARG A 112 14.14 -14.22 -5.51
C ARG A 112 13.29 -13.41 -6.46
N VAL A 113 13.43 -12.10 -6.42
CA VAL A 113 12.74 -11.17 -7.31
C VAL A 113 13.28 -11.34 -8.73
N VAL A 114 12.38 -11.45 -9.70
CA VAL A 114 12.68 -11.53 -11.13
C VAL A 114 11.93 -10.40 -11.82
N VAL A 115 12.66 -9.53 -12.51
CA VAL A 115 12.10 -8.38 -13.22
C VAL A 115 12.02 -8.68 -14.72
N ARG A 116 11.01 -8.16 -15.40
CA ARG A 116 10.85 -8.25 -16.85
C ARG A 116 11.94 -7.47 -17.55
N GLU A 117 12.40 -7.97 -18.71
CA GLU A 117 13.59 -7.43 -19.38
C GLU A 117 13.48 -5.93 -19.73
N ASP A 118 12.31 -5.48 -20.16
CA ASP A 118 11.99 -4.07 -20.44
C ASP A 118 11.98 -3.17 -19.19
N ALA A 119 11.66 -3.73 -18.02
CA ALA A 119 11.57 -3.01 -16.77
C ALA A 119 12.90 -2.95 -16.01
N ARG A 120 13.86 -3.84 -16.31
CA ARG A 120 15.16 -3.90 -15.63
C ARG A 120 15.94 -2.58 -15.66
N GLY A 121 15.76 -1.77 -16.71
CA GLY A 121 16.45 -0.48 -16.85
C GLY A 121 16.06 0.58 -15.80
N TRP A 122 14.82 0.56 -15.31
CA TRP A 122 14.32 1.53 -14.31
C TRP A 122 13.91 0.88 -12.98
N LEU A 123 13.73 -0.44 -12.95
CA LEU A 123 13.36 -1.21 -11.77
C LEU A 123 14.53 -2.09 -11.30
N ASN A 124 15.46 -1.48 -10.57
CA ASN A 124 16.70 -2.12 -10.11
C ASN A 124 16.51 -3.00 -8.85
N ILE A 125 15.57 -3.95 -8.92
CA ILE A 125 15.27 -4.91 -7.85
C ILE A 125 15.47 -6.37 -8.30
N ASP A 126 15.90 -6.59 -9.54
CA ASP A 126 16.16 -7.92 -10.08
C ASP A 126 17.21 -8.65 -9.23
N GLY A 127 16.94 -9.91 -8.93
CA GLY A 127 17.85 -10.75 -8.15
C GLY A 127 17.87 -10.46 -6.66
N LYS A 128 17.07 -9.52 -6.13
CA LYS A 128 16.93 -9.34 -4.68
C LYS A 128 16.27 -10.56 -4.03
N GLN A 129 16.81 -10.98 -2.90
CA GLN A 129 16.22 -12.04 -2.08
C GLN A 129 15.21 -11.42 -1.11
N ILE A 130 14.06 -12.07 -0.94
CA ILE A 130 13.06 -11.69 0.05
C ILE A 130 13.03 -12.71 1.17
N ASP A 131 12.71 -12.25 2.37
CA ASP A 131 12.44 -13.13 3.51
C ASP A 131 11.09 -13.85 3.35
N ASP A 132 10.98 -15.07 3.84
CA ASP A 132 9.74 -15.86 3.80
C ASP A 132 8.67 -15.41 4.79
N GLY A 133 8.97 -14.38 5.59
CA GLY A 133 8.12 -13.83 6.65
C GLY A 133 8.41 -14.47 8.01
N GLY A 134 8.48 -13.68 9.08
CA GLY A 134 8.88 -14.18 10.40
C GLY A 134 7.79 -14.95 11.15
N ILE A 135 6.53 -14.54 11.00
CA ILE A 135 5.37 -15.07 11.73
C ILE A 135 4.55 -16.00 10.83
N TRP A 136 4.37 -15.62 9.57
CA TRP A 136 3.57 -16.33 8.58
C TRP A 136 4.40 -16.54 7.32
N GLN A 137 4.55 -17.80 6.92
CA GLN A 137 5.25 -18.15 5.69
C GLN A 137 4.43 -17.71 4.46
N ILE A 138 5.07 -17.09 3.48
CA ILE A 138 4.44 -16.71 2.20
C ILE A 138 3.82 -17.95 1.54
N ASP A 139 2.58 -17.81 1.06
CA ASP A 139 1.89 -18.82 0.27
C ASP A 139 2.60 -19.04 -1.08
N ARG A 140 3.33 -20.17 -1.16
CA ARG A 140 4.10 -20.55 -2.35
C ARG A 140 3.21 -20.91 -3.53
N ILE A 141 2.00 -21.39 -3.29
CA ILE A 141 1.05 -21.77 -4.34
C ILE A 141 0.51 -20.51 -5.00
N ALA A 142 0.11 -19.53 -4.19
CA ALA A 142 -0.29 -18.21 -4.68
C ALA A 142 0.83 -17.55 -5.49
N LEU A 143 2.06 -17.62 -4.97
CA LEU A 143 3.21 -17.03 -5.64
C LEU A 143 3.57 -17.75 -6.95
N ALA A 144 3.48 -19.08 -6.98
CA ALA A 144 3.69 -19.87 -8.19
C ALA A 144 2.71 -19.48 -9.30
N LYS A 145 1.42 -19.31 -8.99
CA LYS A 145 0.42 -18.86 -9.97
C LYS A 145 0.78 -17.49 -10.58
N HIS A 146 1.18 -16.54 -9.74
CA HIS A 146 1.60 -15.22 -10.21
C HIS A 146 2.89 -15.32 -11.07
N TYR A 147 3.85 -16.15 -10.65
CA TYR A 147 5.10 -16.38 -11.37
C TYR A 147 4.89 -17.04 -12.74
N GLU A 148 3.98 -18.01 -12.84
CA GLU A 148 3.60 -18.64 -14.11
C GLU A 148 2.98 -17.64 -15.08
N ALA A 149 2.07 -16.80 -14.60
CA ALA A 149 1.47 -15.73 -15.40
C ALA A 149 2.53 -14.76 -15.93
N PHE A 150 3.49 -14.39 -15.07
CA PHE A 150 4.62 -13.56 -15.44
C PHE A 150 5.53 -14.21 -16.50
N MET A 151 5.85 -15.50 -16.35
CA MET A 151 6.65 -16.24 -17.35
C MET A 151 5.96 -16.35 -18.71
N LYS A 152 4.63 -16.52 -18.72
CA LYS A 152 3.83 -16.51 -19.93
C LYS A 152 3.84 -15.14 -20.62
N ALA A 153 3.82 -14.05 -19.85
CA ALA A 153 3.92 -12.69 -20.39
C ALA A 153 5.33 -12.38 -20.92
N GLN A 154 6.38 -12.88 -20.26
CA GLN A 154 7.77 -12.75 -20.71
C GLN A 154 7.99 -13.44 -22.06
N SER A 155 7.48 -14.67 -22.25
CA SER A 155 7.68 -15.41 -23.52
C SER A 155 6.99 -14.76 -24.72
N GLN A 156 5.88 -14.04 -24.50
CA GLN A 156 5.16 -13.33 -25.57
C GLN A 156 5.84 -12.01 -25.98
N SER A 157 6.58 -11.38 -25.05
CA SER A 157 7.27 -10.11 -25.32
C SER A 157 8.53 -10.29 -26.19
N GLY A 158 9.06 -11.51 -26.30
CA GLY A 158 10.20 -11.85 -27.16
C GLY A 158 9.84 -12.13 -28.63
N ILE A 159 8.56 -12.13 -29.01
CA ILE A 159 8.09 -12.37 -30.38
C ILE A 159 7.43 -11.08 -30.90
N GLY A 160 8.26 -10.13 -31.32
CA GLY A 160 7.76 -8.80 -31.69
C GLY A 160 8.70 -7.96 -32.55
N ASN A 161 9.40 -8.56 -33.52
CA ASN A 161 9.67 -7.88 -34.80
C ASN A 161 10.26 -8.85 -35.84
N SER A 162 9.39 -9.57 -36.56
CA SER A 162 9.74 -10.10 -37.88
C SER A 162 8.85 -9.42 -38.91
N GLN A 163 9.39 -8.32 -39.45
CA GLN A 163 9.22 -7.80 -40.80
C GLN A 163 7.88 -8.06 -41.49
N SER A 164 7.06 -7.00 -41.60
CA SER A 164 6.34 -6.76 -42.84
C SER A 164 6.71 -5.36 -43.32
N ASN A 165 7.28 -5.28 -44.52
CA ASN A 165 7.05 -4.21 -45.48
C ASN A 165 7.49 -4.71 -46.86
N ASN A 166 6.50 -4.66 -47.76
CA ASN A 166 6.46 -5.06 -49.16
C ASN A 166 7.62 -4.50 -50.01
#